data_AF-A0A6I7ZC16-F1
#
_entry.id   AF-A0A6I7ZC16-F1
#
_cell.length_a   1.000
_cell.length_b   1.000
_cell.length_c   1.000
_cell.angle_alpha   90.00
_cell.angle_beta   90.00
_cell.angle_gamma   90.00
#
_symmetry.space_group_name_H-M   'P 1'
#
loop_
_entity.id
_entity.type
_entity.pdbx_description
1 polymer ?
#
loop_
_entity_poly.entity_id
_entity_poly.type
_entity_poly.pdbx_seq_one_letter_code
_entity_poly.pdbx_strand_id
1 'polypeptide(L)' 'MEYVGQVKYVGESFGVESLTNGVIYYVVKDETGTIKIVDDSKEDYLYDLINPRPVDGSSTGGKFLIIDDPNGELIRAIRN' A
#
# COMPACT_ATOMS: atom_id res chain seq x y z
N MET A 1 1.54 -0.07 15.93
CA MET A 1 1.51 -0.86 14.69
C MET A 1 2.79 -1.64 14.57
N GLU A 2 2.72 -2.86 14.04
CA GLU A 2 3.87 -3.71 13.72
C GLU A 2 4.37 -3.40 12.32
N TYR A 3 5.68 -3.41 12.11
CA TYR A 3 6.28 -3.31 10.78
C TYR A 3 6.08 -4.61 10.01
N VAL A 4 5.57 -4.52 8.78
CA VAL A 4 5.36 -5.68 7.90
C VAL A 4 6.40 -5.73 6.79
N GLY A 5 6.71 -4.57 6.19
CA GLY A 5 7.60 -4.51 5.04
C GLY A 5 7.49 -3.18 4.29
N GLN A 6 7.94 -3.16 3.04
CA GLN A 6 7.86 -2.01 2.15
C GLN A 6 7.37 -2.40 0.76
N VAL A 7 6.58 -1.51 0.16
CA VAL A 7 6.10 -1.64 -1.22
C VAL A 7 6.35 -0.38 -2.01
N LYS A 8 6.58 -0.52 -3.32
CA LYS A 8 6.59 0.60 -4.27
C LYS A 8 5.26 0.66 -4.99
N TYR A 9 4.59 1.81 -4.95
CA TYR A 9 3.40 2.03 -5.78
C TYR A 9 3.83 2.30 -7.23
N VAL A 10 3.21 1.61 -8.18
CA VAL A 10 3.37 1.82 -9.62
C VAL A 10 2.00 1.94 -10.25
N GLY A 11 1.63 3.15 -10.65
CA GLY A 11 0.29 3.48 -11.15
C GLY A 11 0.11 4.96 -11.40
N GLU A 12 -1.11 5.38 -11.71
CA GLU A 12 -1.46 6.79 -11.79
C GLU A 12 -1.46 7.40 -10.37
N SER A 13 -0.75 8.51 -10.14
CA SER A 13 -0.81 9.20 -8.85
C SER A 13 -2.23 9.72 -8.60
N PHE A 14 -2.72 9.63 -7.37
CA PHE A 14 -4.05 10.09 -7.03
C PHE A 14 -4.13 10.67 -5.61
N GLY A 15 -5.18 11.44 -5.33
CA GLY A 15 -5.33 12.17 -4.08
C GLY A 15 -4.32 13.31 -3.91
N VAL A 16 -4.52 14.16 -2.91
CA VAL A 16 -3.57 15.23 -2.57
C VAL A 16 -2.39 14.68 -1.76
N GLU A 17 -2.67 13.79 -0.81
CA GLU A 17 -1.68 13.15 0.07
C GLU A 17 -2.00 11.64 0.18
N SER A 18 -1.98 10.93 -0.95
CA SER A 18 -2.29 9.50 -1.01
C SER A 18 -1.13 8.72 -1.64
N LEU A 19 -1.34 8.00 -2.74
CA LEU A 19 -0.29 7.23 -3.41
C LEU A 19 0.24 7.97 -4.64
N THR A 20 1.55 8.23 -4.62
CA THR A 20 2.30 8.84 -5.72
C THR A 20 3.12 7.79 -6.45
N ASN A 21 3.02 7.80 -7.78
CA ASN A 21 3.73 6.86 -8.63
C ASN A 21 5.24 6.83 -8.33
N GLY A 22 5.76 5.63 -8.11
CA GLY A 22 7.19 5.40 -7.90
C GLY A 22 7.67 5.61 -6.47
N VAL A 23 6.82 6.04 -5.54
CA VAL A 23 7.17 6.17 -4.12
C VAL A 23 7.16 4.81 -3.44
N ILE A 24 8.09 4.63 -2.48
CA ILE A 24 8.16 3.47 -1.60
C ILE A 24 7.47 3.83 -0.29
N TYR A 25 6.54 2.98 0.11
CA TYR A 25 5.71 3.14 1.29
C TYR A 25 5.98 2.04 2.30
N TYR A 26 5.83 2.40 3.57
CA TYR A 26 5.85 1.43 4.66
C TYR A 26 4.51 0.70 4.71
N VAL A 27 4.60 -0.61 4.95
CA VAL A 27 3.45 -1.46 5.24
C VAL A 27 3.49 -1.83 6.70
N VAL A 28 2.36 -1.63 7.36
CA VAL A 28 2.20 -1.84 8.79
C VAL A 28 0.98 -2.70 9.05
N LYS A 29 0.94 -3.32 10.23
CA LYS A 29 -0.16 -4.15 10.70
C LYS A 29 -0.64 -3.63 12.04
N ASP A 30 -1.95 -3.46 12.18
CA ASP A 30 -2.53 -3.07 13.45
C ASP A 30 -2.72 -4.28 14.40
N GLU A 31 -3.19 -4.01 15.61
CA GLU A 31 -3.40 -5.03 16.64
C GLU A 31 -4.43 -6.11 16.26
N THR A 32 -5.26 -5.85 15.24
CA THR A 32 -6.24 -6.81 14.71
C THR A 32 -5.66 -7.69 13.60
N GLY A 33 -4.41 -7.46 13.21
CA GLY A 33 -3.78 -8.15 12.09
C GLY A 33 -4.08 -7.52 10.72
N THR A 34 -4.68 -6.33 10.69
CA THR A 34 -5.07 -5.67 9.43
C THR A 34 -3.87 -4.94 8.81
N ILE A 35 -3.56 -5.26 7.55
CA ILE A 35 -2.48 -4.64 6.77
C ILE A 35 -2.92 -3.26 6.26
N LYS A 36 -2.05 -2.26 6.43
CA LYS A 36 -2.27 -0.87 6.01
C LYS A 36 -1.00 -0.27 5.42
N ILE A 37 -1.16 0.78 4.61
CA ILE A 37 -0.07 1.52 3.97
C ILE A 37 0.05 2.88 4.65
N VAL A 38 1.27 3.24 5.04
CA VAL A 38 1.59 4.61 5.47
C VAL A 38 1.89 5.44 4.23
N ASP A 39 0.96 6.31 3.82
CA ASP A 39 1.01 7.00 2.53
C ASP A 39 1.67 8.40 2.60
N ASP A 40 1.43 9.25 1.60
CA ASP A 40 2.04 10.59 1.54
C ASP A 40 1.63 11.49 2.71
N SER A 41 0.45 11.28 3.31
CA SER A 41 -0.04 12.00 4.49
C SER A 41 0.71 11.64 5.79
N LYS A 42 1.51 10.56 5.76
CA LYS A 42 2.20 9.95 6.91
C LYS A 42 1.31 9.21 7.91
N GLU A 43 0.04 9.02 7.57
CA GLU A 43 -0.92 8.21 8.31
C GLU A 43 -1.13 6.85 7.65
N ASP A 44 -1.62 5.86 8.41
CA ASP A 44 -1.95 4.52 7.90
C ASP A 44 -3.38 4.41 7.38
N TYR A 45 -3.51 3.97 6.12
CA TYR A 45 -4.81 3.73 5.50
C TYR A 45 -4.93 2.34 4.88
N LEU A 46 -6.18 1.91 4.74
CA LEU A 46 -6.54 0.74 3.98
C LEU A 46 -6.50 1.06 2.49
N TYR A 47 -5.76 0.24 1.76
CA TYR A 47 -5.77 0.23 0.30
C TYR A 47 -6.10 -1.18 -0.19
N ASP A 48 -6.73 -1.26 -1.35
CA ASP A 48 -6.75 -2.50 -2.12
C ASP A 48 -5.29 -2.87 -2.44
N LEU A 49 -4.84 -4.04 -1.97
CA LEU A 49 -3.45 -4.49 -2.14
C LEU A 49 -3.17 -5.01 -3.55
N ILE A 50 -4.21 -5.32 -4.32
CA ILE A 50 -4.11 -5.83 -5.69
C ILE A 50 -4.20 -4.67 -6.69
N ASN A 51 -5.17 -3.77 -6.52
CA ASN A 51 -5.36 -2.59 -7.37
C ASN A 51 -5.67 -1.32 -6.56
N PRO A 52 -4.68 -0.73 -5.87
CA PRO A 52 -4.88 0.51 -5.12
C PRO A 52 -5.34 1.65 -6.03
N ARG A 53 -6.48 2.25 -5.69
CA ARG A 53 -7.11 3.34 -6.44
C ARG A 53 -8.13 4.12 -5.59
N PRO A 54 -8.50 5.34 -5.99
CA PRO A 54 -9.61 6.08 -5.37
C PRO A 54 -10.94 5.32 -5.45
N VAL A 55 -11.73 5.40 -4.39
CA VAL A 55 -13.06 4.78 -4.33
C VAL A 55 -14.08 5.44 -5.27
N ASP A 56 -13.85 6.70 -5.64
CA ASP A 56 -14.71 7.45 -6.55
C ASP A 56 -14.44 7.13 -8.03
N GLY A 57 -13.44 6.30 -8.34
CA GLY A 57 -13.09 5.90 -9.69
C GLY A 57 -12.38 6.98 -10.52
N SER A 58 -11.89 8.05 -9.88
CA SER A 58 -11.16 9.15 -10.53
C SER A 58 -9.81 8.76 -11.14
N SER A 59 -9.28 7.58 -10.79
CA SER A 59 -8.04 7.03 -11.33
C SER A 59 -8.18 5.54 -11.64
N THR A 60 -7.43 5.10 -12.65
CA THR A 60 -7.34 3.67 -13.00
C THR A 60 -6.62 2.82 -11.95
N GLY A 61 -5.84 3.47 -11.07
CA GLY A 61 -5.07 2.84 -10.01
C GLY A 61 -3.69 2.38 -10.43
N GLY A 62 -3.23 1.33 -9.77
CA GLY A 62 -1.91 0.77 -10.00
C GLY A 62 -1.70 -0.56 -9.31
N LYS A 63 -0.46 -0.84 -8.92
CA LYS A 63 -0.06 -2.05 -8.21
C LYS A 63 1.05 -1.76 -7.21
N PHE A 64 1.14 -2.60 -6.20
CA PHE A 64 2.27 -2.61 -5.28
C PHE A 64 3.32 -3.61 -5.73
N LEU A 65 4.57 -3.16 -5.83
CA LEU A 65 5.73 -4.03 -5.99
C LEU A 65 6.39 -4.19 -4.63
N ILE A 66 6.59 -5.44 -4.19
CA ILE A 66 7.23 -5.73 -2.91
C ILE A 66 8.71 -5.33 -2.98
N ILE A 67 9.15 -4.53 -2.01
CA ILE A 67 10.55 -4.08 -1.85
C ILE A 67 11.21 -4.80 -0.68
N ASP A 68 10.50 -4.93 0.43
CA ASP A 68 10.93 -5.67 1.63
C ASP A 68 9.75 -6.46 2.20
N ASP A 69 9.97 -7.71 2.56
CA ASP A 69 8.94 -8.63 3.11
C ASP A 69 9.60 -9.69 4.01
N PRO A 70 10.12 -9.28 5.19
CA PRO A 70 10.95 -10.13 6.05
C PRO A 70 10.25 -11.42 6.51
N ASN A 71 8.92 -11.39 6.64
CA ASN A 71 8.13 -12.51 7.15
C ASN A 71 7.29 -13.22 6.07
N GLY A 72 7.34 -12.76 4.81
CA GLY A 72 6.53 -13.32 3.73
C GLY A 72 5.02 -13.01 3.87
N GLU A 73 4.66 -11.94 4.56
CA GLU A 73 3.26 -11.53 4.74
C GLU A 73 2.75 -10.80 3.51
N LEU A 74 3.57 -9.93 2.90
CA LEU A 74 3.15 -9.15 1.72
C LEU A 74 2.96 -10.03 0.49
N ILE A 75 3.85 -11.01 0.28
CA ILE A 75 3.73 -11.94 -0.84
C ILE A 75 2.44 -12.76 -0.76
N ARG A 76 2.01 -13.14 0.45
CA ARG A 76 0.73 -13.83 0.68
C ARG A 76 -0.44 -12.89 0.46
N ALA A 77 -0.36 -11.65 0.92
CA ALA A 77 -1.47 -10.71 0.79
C ALA A 77 -1.71 -10.22 -0.65
N ILE A 78 -0.64 -10.00 -1.44
CA ILE A 78 -0.72 -9.36 -2.77
C ILE A 78 -0.86 -10.37 -3.91
N ARG A 79 -0.29 -11.58 -3.77
CA ARG A 79 -0.28 -12.60 -4.85
C ARG A 79 -1.27 -13.74 -4.66
N ASN A 80 -2.18 -13.64 -3.69
CA ASN A 80 -3.28 -14.60 -3.53
C ASN A 80 -4.26 -14.56 -4.69
#